data_AF-A0A1U7M5A6-F1
#
_entry.id   AF-A0A1U7M5A6-F1
#
_cell.length_a   1.000
_cell.length_b   1.000
_cell.length_c   1.000
_cell.angle_alpha   90.00
_cell.angle_beta   90.00
_cell.angle_gamma   90.00
#
_symmetry.space_group_name_H-M   'P 1'
#
loop_
_entity.id
_entity.type
_entity.pdbx_description
1 polymer ?
#
loop_
_entity_poly.entity_id
_entity_poly.type
_entity_poly.pdbx_seq_one_letter_code
_entity_poly.pdbx_strand_id
1 'polypeptide(L)'
;MEIEFRRIFLKNIKKIIINNGCIPTPRAKNVDFMRKYFLDDKDLREIILDLSPSDCIGGPEPDRDGYPGHILKFKSSYLDEVIIYIKIRYNPPEQVIIISFHEDE
;
A
#
# COMPACT_ATOMS: atom_id res chain seq x y z
N MET A 1 16.69 -7.83 11.05
CA MET A 1 15.50 -8.72 11.01
C MET A 1 14.30 -8.03 10.39
N GLU A 2 13.98 -6.80 10.82
CA GLU A 2 12.83 -6.03 10.32
C GLU A 2 12.93 -5.61 8.84
N ILE A 3 14.13 -5.20 8.38
CA ILE A 3 14.33 -4.76 6.98
C ILE A 3 14.15 -5.90 5.97
N GLU A 4 14.57 -7.11 6.31
CA GLU A 4 14.46 -8.29 5.46
C GLU A 4 12.99 -8.70 5.30
N PHE A 5 12.22 -8.66 6.38
CA PHE A 5 10.78 -8.88 6.34
C PHE A 5 10.08 -7.87 5.43
N ARG A 6 10.37 -6.57 5.57
CA ARG A 6 9.80 -5.51 4.71
C ARG A 6 10.16 -5.74 3.23
N ARG A 7 11.39 -6.16 2.94
CA ARG A 7 11.85 -6.51 1.60
C ARG A 7 11.05 -7.67 1.01
N ILE A 8 10.87 -8.76 1.77
CA ILE A 8 10.08 -9.92 1.35
C ILE A 8 8.61 -9.54 1.16
N PHE A 9 8.03 -8.77 2.08
CA PHE A 9 6.66 -8.27 1.99
C PHE A 9 6.45 -7.49 0.70
N LEU A 10 7.27 -6.46 0.43
CA LEU A 10 7.19 -5.66 -0.79
C LEU A 10 7.38 -6.51 -2.05
N LYS A 11 8.38 -7.41 -2.06
CA LYS A 11 8.61 -8.33 -3.18
C LYS A 11 7.35 -9.14 -3.50
N ASN A 12 6.68 -9.68 -2.48
CA ASN A 12 5.49 -10.51 -2.66
C ASN A 12 4.30 -9.69 -3.17
N ILE A 13 3.99 -8.54 -2.54
CA ILE A 13 2.85 -7.73 -2.98
C ILE A 13 3.08 -7.14 -4.37
N LYS A 14 4.30 -6.71 -4.71
CA LYS A 14 4.60 -6.15 -6.04
C LYS A 14 4.41 -7.20 -7.12
N LYS A 15 4.82 -8.46 -6.87
CA LYS A 15 4.56 -9.58 -7.79
C LYS A 15 3.06 -9.79 -8.02
N ILE A 16 2.24 -9.70 -6.97
CA ILE A 16 0.78 -9.86 -7.08
C ILE A 16 0.17 -8.67 -7.84
N ILE A 17 0.59 -7.43 -7.54
CA ILE A 17 0.09 -6.23 -8.21
C ILE A 17 0.35 -6.27 -9.72
N ILE A 18 1.55 -6.72 -10.13
CA ILE A 18 1.90 -6.84 -11.54
C ILE A 18 1.02 -7.87 -12.25
N ASN A 19 0.73 -9.01 -11.62
CA ASN A 19 0.02 -10.11 -12.26
C ASN A 19 -1.51 -9.98 -12.16
N ASN A 20 -2.01 -9.54 -11.01
CA ASN A 20 -3.42 -9.63 -10.61
C ASN A 20 -4.01 -8.26 -10.21
N GLY A 21 -3.18 -7.24 -10.02
CA GLY A 21 -3.59 -5.94 -9.48
C GLY A 21 -3.73 -5.93 -7.95
N CYS A 22 -4.38 -4.88 -7.45
CA CYS A 22 -4.75 -4.72 -6.04
C CYS A 22 -6.18 -4.20 -5.92
N ILE A 23 -6.75 -4.34 -4.71
CA ILE A 23 -8.11 -3.92 -4.40
C ILE A 23 -8.05 -2.66 -3.54
N PRO A 24 -8.35 -1.46 -4.09
CA PRO A 24 -8.49 -0.26 -3.30
C PRO A 24 -9.80 -0.29 -2.51
N THR A 25 -9.73 0.02 -1.20
CA THR A 25 -10.95 0.18 -0.39
C THR A 25 -11.60 1.53 -0.71
N PRO A 26 -12.91 1.59 -1.02
CA PRO A 26 -13.60 2.82 -1.44
C PRO A 26 -13.97 3.71 -0.24
N ARG A 27 -12.96 4.11 0.55
CA ARG A 27 -13.14 5.06 1.66
C ARG A 27 -13.18 6.49 1.10
N ALA A 28 -14.01 7.36 1.68
CA ALA A 28 -14.12 8.76 1.27
C ALA A 28 -12.76 9.44 1.11
N LYS A 29 -11.87 9.34 2.12
CA LYS A 29 -10.49 9.90 2.05
C LYS A 29 -9.68 9.39 0.85
N ASN A 30 -9.79 8.11 0.51
CA ASN A 30 -9.06 7.55 -0.63
C ASN A 30 -9.62 8.09 -1.96
N VAL A 31 -10.96 8.10 -2.08
CA VAL A 31 -11.67 8.58 -3.28
C VAL A 31 -11.43 10.08 -3.49
N ASP A 32 -11.52 10.87 -2.42
CA ASP A 32 -11.33 12.31 -2.47
C ASP A 32 -9.88 12.65 -2.81
N PHE A 33 -8.91 11.92 -2.26
CA PHE A 33 -7.49 12.08 -2.60
C PHE A 33 -7.23 11.77 -4.08
N MET A 34 -7.67 10.61 -4.56
CA MET A 34 -7.50 10.25 -5.97
C MET A 34 -8.14 11.29 -6.91
N ARG A 35 -9.35 11.78 -6.58
CA ARG A 35 -9.99 12.85 -7.35
C ARG A 35 -9.23 14.16 -7.30
N LYS A 36 -8.76 14.59 -6.13
CA LYS A 36 -8.02 15.85 -5.93
C LYS A 36 -6.76 15.90 -6.79
N TYR A 37 -6.07 14.78 -6.93
CA TYR A 37 -4.80 14.68 -7.65
C TYR A 37 -4.93 14.01 -9.03
N PHE A 38 -6.16 13.84 -9.55
CA PHE A 38 -6.45 13.22 -10.85
C PHE A 38 -5.82 11.84 -11.06
N LEU A 39 -5.70 11.05 -9.98
CA LEU A 39 -5.12 9.72 -9.99
C LEU A 39 -6.14 8.66 -10.39
N ASP A 40 -5.72 7.70 -11.20
CA ASP A 40 -6.48 6.52 -11.52
C ASP A 40 -5.91 5.24 -10.87
N ASP A 41 -6.52 4.09 -11.17
CA ASP A 41 -6.08 2.80 -10.65
C ASP A 41 -4.68 2.40 -11.13
N LYS A 42 -4.21 2.93 -12.28
CA LYS A 42 -2.86 2.69 -12.78
C LYS A 42 -1.86 3.51 -11.97
N ASP A 43 -2.13 4.79 -11.72
CA ASP A 43 -1.26 5.65 -10.90
C ASP A 43 -1.10 5.09 -9.49
N LEU A 44 -2.20 4.66 -8.87
CA LEU A 44 -2.17 4.00 -7.56
C LEU A 44 -1.24 2.77 -7.54
N ARG A 45 -1.28 1.95 -8.60
CA ARG A 45 -0.40 0.78 -8.73
C ARG A 45 1.06 1.20 -8.90
N GLU A 46 1.34 2.18 -9.76
CA GLU A 46 2.70 2.68 -10.00
C GLU A 46 3.33 3.22 -8.70
N ILE A 47 2.57 3.99 -7.91
CA ILE A 47 2.99 4.51 -6.60
C ILE A 47 3.34 3.36 -5.63
N ILE A 48 2.55 2.29 -5.58
CA ILE A 48 2.84 1.13 -4.72
C ILE A 48 4.04 0.34 -5.24
N LEU A 49 4.19 0.23 -6.57
CA LEU A 49 5.33 -0.44 -7.19
C LEU A 49 6.64 0.33 -7.00
N ASP A 50 6.59 1.64 -6.72
CA ASP A 50 7.76 2.47 -6.40
C ASP A 50 8.25 2.27 -4.95
N LEU A 51 7.37 1.91 -4.02
CA LEU A 51 7.70 1.77 -2.58
C LEU A 51 8.97 0.94 -2.29
N SER A 52 9.77 1.44 -1.37
CA SER A 52 10.99 0.83 -0.85
C SER A 52 10.81 0.35 0.60
N PRO A 53 11.66 -0.56 1.11
CA PRO A 53 11.63 -0.96 2.52
C PRO A 53 11.83 0.19 3.52
N SER A 54 12.52 1.27 3.11
CA SER A 54 12.73 2.48 3.91
C SER A 54 11.48 3.34 4.07
N ASP A 55 10.52 3.22 3.15
CA ASP A 55 9.26 3.97 3.20
C ASP A 55 8.29 3.41 4.25
N CYS A 56 8.60 2.23 4.79
CA CYS A 56 7.81 1.56 5.81
C CYS A 56 7.95 2.29 7.16
N ILE A 57 6.85 2.92 7.58
CA ILE A 57 6.76 3.69 8.82
C ILE A 57 6.07 2.93 9.96
N GLY A 58 5.48 1.76 9.70
CA GLY A 58 4.84 0.97 10.75
C GLY A 58 4.33 -0.40 10.31
N GLY A 59 4.05 -1.24 11.32
CA GLY A 59 3.79 -2.66 11.16
C GLY A 59 5.05 -3.52 11.38
N PRO A 60 5.00 -4.84 11.16
CA PRO A 60 3.81 -5.59 10.78
C PRO A 60 2.77 -5.63 11.90
N GLU A 61 1.52 -5.32 11.57
CA GLU A 61 0.36 -5.56 12.44
C GLU A 61 -0.33 -6.85 11.97
N PRO A 62 -0.82 -7.70 12.88
CA PRO A 62 -1.67 -8.82 12.51
C PRO A 62 -2.99 -8.30 11.92
N ASP A 63 -3.52 -9.01 10.93
CA ASP A 63 -4.89 -8.79 10.50
C ASP A 63 -5.87 -9.15 11.64
N ARG A 64 -6.82 -8.26 11.93
CA ARG A 64 -7.73 -8.40 13.07
C ARG A 64 -8.82 -9.45 12.85
N ASP A 65 -9.09 -9.83 11.60
CA ASP A 65 -10.15 -10.78 11.23
C ASP A 65 -9.64 -12.23 11.17
N GLY A 66 -8.39 -12.49 11.59
CA GLY A 66 -7.81 -13.83 11.71
C GLY A 66 -7.25 -14.42 10.41
N TYR A 67 -7.16 -13.63 9.33
CA TYR A 67 -6.52 -14.07 8.10
C TYR A 67 -5.00 -14.18 8.27
N PRO A 68 -4.34 -15.18 7.63
CA PRO A 68 -2.89 -15.21 7.55
C PRO A 68 -2.45 -14.01 6.71
N GLY A 69 -1.96 -12.96 7.36
CA GLY A 69 -1.63 -11.72 6.69
C GLY A 69 -1.01 -10.67 7.60
N HIS A 70 -0.34 -9.72 6.97
CA HIS A 70 0.30 -8.61 7.64
C HIS A 70 -0.17 -7.28 7.06
N ILE A 71 -0.30 -6.31 7.94
CA ILE A 71 -0.58 -4.93 7.59
C ILE A 71 0.67 -4.11 7.80
N LEU A 72 1.10 -3.41 6.75
CA LEU A 72 2.20 -2.45 6.81
C LEU A 72 1.71 -1.06 6.38
N LYS A 73 2.37 -0.04 6.91
CA LYS A 73 2.12 1.37 6.63
C LYS A 73 3.34 1.99 6.00
N PHE A 74 3.14 2.78 4.97
CA PHE A 74 4.19 3.44 4.21
C PHE A 74 3.89 4.92 4.03
N LYS A 75 4.95 5.70 3.78
CA LYS A 75 4.85 7.06 3.24
C LYS A 75 5.55 7.10 1.90
N SER A 76 4.89 7.60 0.86
CA SER A 76 5.49 7.79 -0.46
C SER A 76 5.59 9.28 -0.79
N SER A 77 6.70 9.69 -1.37
CA SER A 77 6.92 11.02 -1.92
C SER A 77 6.88 11.02 -3.46
N TYR A 78 6.10 10.11 -4.05
CA TYR A 78 6.01 9.95 -5.51
C TYR A 78 5.40 11.18 -6.20
N LEU A 79 4.46 11.87 -5.54
CA LEU A 79 3.91 13.12 -6.01
C LEU A 79 4.71 14.30 -5.43
N ASP A 80 4.99 15.29 -6.27
CA ASP A 80 5.63 16.52 -5.83
C ASP A 80 4.78 17.20 -4.74
N GLU A 81 5.45 17.69 -3.69
CA GLU A 81 4.87 18.47 -2.58
C GLU A 81 3.84 17.73 -1.71
N VAL A 82 3.58 16.43 -1.96
CA VAL A 82 2.55 15.65 -1.26
C VAL A 82 3.15 14.35 -0.74
N ILE A 83 3.04 14.14 0.58
CA ILE A 83 3.37 12.85 1.18
C ILE A 83 2.11 11.99 1.21
N ILE A 84 2.19 10.81 0.62
CA ILE A 84 1.08 9.86 0.54
C ILE A 84 1.19 8.85 1.66
N TYR A 85 0.21 8.83 2.56
CA TYR A 85 0.04 7.75 3.52
C TYR A 85 -0.63 6.54 2.87
N ILE A 86 0.05 5.40 2.95
CA ILE A 86 -0.40 4.14 2.33
C ILE A 86 -0.48 3.06 3.40
N LYS A 87 -1.64 2.39 3.52
CA LYS A 87 -1.82 1.23 4.40
C LYS A 87 -2.20 0.01 3.58
N ILE A 88 -1.34 -1.01 3.58
CA ILE A 88 -1.48 -2.20 2.75
C ILE A 88 -1.72 -3.41 3.64
N ARG A 89 -2.75 -4.18 3.32
CA ARG A 89 -2.94 -5.54 3.84
C ARG A 89 -2.53 -6.54 2.78
N TYR A 90 -1.65 -7.46 3.16
CA TYR A 90 -1.30 -8.62 2.37
C TYR A 90 -1.92 -9.88 2.99
N ASN A 91 -2.84 -10.50 2.25
CA ASN A 91 -3.46 -11.79 2.57
C ASN A 91 -2.89 -12.83 1.59
N PRO A 92 -1.74 -13.46 1.91
CA PRO A 92 -1.16 -14.51 1.09
C PRO A 92 -2.14 -15.67 0.82
N PRO A 93 -2.05 -16.29 -0.36
CA PRO A 93 -1.06 -16.02 -1.41
C PRO A 93 -1.49 -14.96 -2.45
N GLU A 94 -2.73 -14.49 -2.44
CA GLU A 94 -3.31 -13.91 -3.67
C GLU A 94 -3.81 -12.46 -3.56
N GLN A 95 -3.99 -11.93 -2.35
CA GLN A 95 -4.72 -10.67 -2.19
C GLN A 95 -3.87 -9.56 -1.59
N VAL A 96 -3.87 -8.42 -2.28
CA VAL A 96 -3.32 -7.14 -1.82
C VAL A 96 -4.45 -6.14 -1.75
N ILE A 97 -4.71 -5.63 -0.55
CA ILE A 97 -5.80 -4.68 -0.28
C ILE A 97 -5.19 -3.35 0.18
N ILE A 98 -5.56 -2.27 -0.49
CA ILE A 98 -5.11 -0.91 -0.17
C ILE A 98 -6.16 -0.28 0.73
N ILE A 99 -5.90 -0.33 2.04
CA ILE A 99 -6.82 0.12 3.07
C ILE A 99 -6.88 1.65 3.11
N SER A 100 -5.71 2.30 3.03
CA SER A 100 -5.56 3.75 3.02
C SER A 100 -4.65 4.16 1.88
N PHE A 101 -5.03 5.22 1.18
CA PHE A 101 -4.25 5.86 0.13
C PHE A 101 -4.70 7.32 0.06
N HIS A 102 -4.07 8.18 0.86
CA HIS A 102 -4.44 9.58 0.98
C HIS A 102 -3.24 10.42 1.42
N GLU A 103 -3.38 11.75 1.37
CA GLU A 103 -2.41 12.70 1.90
C GLU A 103 -2.16 12.42 3.40
N ASP A 104 -0.90 12.44 3.79
CA ASP A 104 -0.47 12.26 5.18
C ASP A 104 -0.88 13.50 6.01
N GLU A 105 -1.60 13.29 7.11
CA GLU A 105 -2.12 14.33 8.01
C GLU A 105 -1.16 14.64 9.16
#